data_AF-A0A376DX71-F1
#
_entry.id   AF-A0A376DX71-F1
#
_cell.length_a   1.000
_cell.length_b   1.000
_cell.length_c   1.000
_cell.angle_alpha   90.00
_cell.angle_beta   90.00
_cell.angle_gamma   90.00
#
_symmetry.space_group_name_H-M   'P 1'
#
loop_
_entity.id
_entity.type
_entity.pdbx_description
1 polymer ?
#
loop_
_entity_poly.entity_id
_entity_poly.type
_entity_poly.pdbx_seq_one_letter_code
_entity_poly.pdbx_strand_id
1 'polypeptide(L)'
;MSNTDILPNWEKLVKKQLKTEDIYSILKKENLEGIDVQPFYSEVQKPLVNLPKVEESTHLVAKYHESLEEDVFAFILDQNVDNLEEKTIFVNNKDLAGHISPKEEDQYFSLIDVFNENEGMIDDQLAKELLSKDFIRNICVDVSLHQNAGAAIYQQLGIALAKTKELVEVYGPEILNKLIFRIAVGGNYFF
;
A
#
# COMPACT_ATOMS: atom_id res chain seq x y z
N MET A 1 19.27 -27.90 -19.43
CA MET A 1 18.50 -28.23 -20.65
C MET A 1 18.15 -26.92 -21.31
N SER A 2 18.62 -26.70 -22.54
CA SER A 2 18.46 -25.43 -23.25
C SER A 2 17.00 -25.19 -23.62
N ASN A 3 16.44 -24.06 -23.20
CA ASN A 3 15.04 -23.63 -23.39
C ASN A 3 14.67 -23.26 -24.84
N THR A 4 15.46 -23.70 -25.83
CA THR A 4 15.50 -23.12 -27.18
C THR A 4 14.32 -23.56 -28.07
N ASP A 5 13.58 -24.62 -27.69
CA ASP A 5 12.57 -25.25 -28.55
C ASP A 5 11.12 -25.08 -28.07
N ILE A 6 10.84 -24.18 -27.11
CA ILE A 6 9.48 -24.03 -26.54
C ILE A 6 8.50 -23.48 -27.58
N LEU A 7 8.87 -22.38 -28.26
CA LEU A 7 7.98 -21.69 -29.21
C LEU A 7 7.71 -22.54 -30.47
N PRO A 8 8.71 -23.14 -31.15
CA PRO A 8 8.45 -23.96 -32.34
C PRO A 8 7.60 -25.20 -32.06
N ASN A 9 7.73 -25.80 -30.87
CA ASN A 9 6.92 -26.95 -30.48
C ASN A 9 5.48 -26.57 -30.16
N TRP A 10 5.28 -25.43 -29.50
CA TRP A 10 3.95 -24.87 -29.26
C TRP A 10 3.24 -24.52 -30.57
N GLU A 11 3.90 -23.84 -31.51
CA GLU A 11 3.30 -23.48 -32.81
C GLU A 11 2.83 -24.72 -33.58
N LYS A 12 3.64 -25.79 -33.65
CA LYS A 12 3.27 -27.05 -34.31
C LYS A 12 2.04 -27.69 -33.67
N LEU A 13 1.96 -27.67 -32.34
CA LEU A 13 0.82 -28.21 -31.60
C LEU A 13 -0.46 -27.42 -31.91
N VAL A 14 -0.39 -26.10 -31.88
CA VAL A 14 -1.55 -25.23 -32.13
C VAL A 14 -2.01 -25.31 -33.59
N LYS A 15 -1.08 -25.34 -34.56
CA LYS A 15 -1.38 -25.60 -35.98
C LYS A 15 -2.17 -26.89 -36.16
N LYS A 16 -1.73 -27.97 -35.50
CA LYS A 16 -2.42 -29.27 -35.54
C LYS A 16 -3.83 -29.21 -34.93
N GLN A 17 -4.00 -28.50 -33.81
CA GLN A 17 -5.29 -28.37 -33.13
C GLN A 17 -6.30 -27.53 -33.91
N LEU A 18 -5.85 -26.38 -34.43
CA LEU A 18 -6.68 -25.47 -35.22
C LEU A 18 -6.84 -25.90 -36.67
N LYS A 19 -6.12 -26.94 -37.11
CA LYS A 19 -6.11 -27.47 -38.49
C LYS A 19 -5.84 -26.38 -39.53
N THR A 20 -4.94 -25.45 -39.19
CA THR A 20 -4.53 -24.34 -40.05
C THR A 20 -3.02 -24.17 -40.00
N GLU A 21 -2.43 -23.71 -41.10
CA GLU A 21 -1.03 -23.31 -41.13
C GLU A 21 -0.82 -21.88 -40.62
N ASP A 22 -1.83 -21.04 -40.75
CA ASP A 22 -1.84 -19.67 -40.26
C ASP A 22 -2.64 -19.59 -38.95
N ILE A 23 -1.94 -19.77 -37.84
CA ILE A 23 -2.51 -19.66 -36.49
C ILE A 23 -2.67 -18.21 -36.04
N TYR A 24 -1.91 -17.28 -36.63
CA TYR A 24 -1.82 -15.90 -36.16
C TYR A 24 -3.02 -15.07 -36.57
N SER A 25 -3.64 -15.35 -37.71
CA SER A 25 -4.92 -14.75 -38.10
C SER A 25 -6.09 -15.16 -37.20
N ILE A 26 -6.02 -16.34 -36.57
CA ILE A 26 -7.06 -16.84 -35.65
C ILE A 26 -6.84 -16.37 -34.21
N LEU A 27 -5.58 -16.38 -33.77
CA LEU A 27 -5.21 -16.06 -32.39
C LEU A 27 -5.06 -14.57 -32.12
N LYS A 28 -5.14 -13.73 -33.16
CA LYS A 28 -5.23 -12.28 -33.01
C LYS A 28 -6.69 -11.87 -32.85
N LYS A 29 -7.05 -11.26 -31.73
CA LYS A 29 -8.41 -10.76 -31.50
C LYS A 29 -8.36 -9.38 -30.84
N GLU A 30 -9.15 -8.46 -31.40
CA GLU A 30 -9.42 -7.17 -30.78
C GLU A 30 -10.39 -7.35 -29.62
N ASN A 31 -10.04 -6.83 -28.44
CA ASN A 31 -10.96 -6.78 -27.31
C ASN A 31 -11.84 -5.50 -27.39
N LEU A 32 -12.82 -5.39 -26.50
CA LEU A 32 -13.75 -4.24 -26.46
C LEU A 32 -13.08 -2.90 -26.11
N GLU A 33 -11.79 -2.92 -25.76
CA GLU A 33 -10.98 -1.76 -25.38
C GLU A 33 -10.03 -1.32 -26.50
N GLY A 34 -10.15 -1.91 -27.70
CA GLY A 34 -9.27 -1.63 -28.84
C GLY A 34 -7.86 -2.20 -28.67
N ILE A 35 -7.68 -3.20 -27.80
CA ILE A 35 -6.41 -3.88 -27.57
C ILE A 35 -6.34 -5.13 -28.45
N ASP A 36 -5.28 -5.21 -29.24
CA ASP A 36 -4.93 -6.39 -30.02
C ASP A 36 -4.29 -7.46 -29.12
N VAL A 37 -5.04 -8.51 -28.79
CA VAL A 37 -4.53 -9.66 -28.04
C VAL A 37 -3.88 -10.64 -29.02
N GLN A 38 -2.65 -11.08 -28.73
CA GLN A 38 -1.89 -12.04 -29.52
C GLN A 38 -1.11 -13.02 -28.62
N PRO A 39 -0.64 -14.17 -29.16
CA PRO A 39 0.17 -15.12 -28.38
C PRO A 39 1.40 -14.47 -27.76
N PHE A 40 1.73 -14.90 -26.55
CA PHE A 40 2.94 -14.45 -25.85
C PHE A 40 4.19 -15.05 -26.51
N TYR A 41 5.03 -14.22 -27.11
CA TYR A 41 6.34 -14.61 -27.62
C TYR A 41 7.40 -14.49 -26.52
N SER A 42 8.48 -15.27 -26.64
CA SER A 42 9.61 -15.24 -25.69
C SER A 42 10.33 -13.90 -25.61
N GLU A 43 10.07 -12.99 -26.56
CA GLU A 43 10.70 -11.68 -26.65
C GLU A 43 9.63 -10.59 -26.75
N VAL A 44 9.61 -9.70 -25.75
CA VAL A 44 8.74 -8.52 -25.72
C VAL A 44 9.44 -7.40 -26.48
N GLN A 45 8.84 -6.88 -27.57
CA GLN A 45 9.43 -5.80 -28.38
C GLN A 45 9.74 -4.52 -27.58
N LYS A 46 8.99 -4.28 -26.50
CA LYS A 46 9.20 -3.19 -25.55
C LYS A 46 9.12 -3.76 -24.13
N PRO A 47 10.22 -4.28 -23.58
CA PRO A 47 10.21 -4.74 -22.19
C PRO A 47 9.91 -3.52 -21.32
N LEU A 48 8.79 -3.56 -20.58
CA LEU A 48 8.52 -2.56 -19.57
C LEU A 48 9.61 -2.68 -18.50
N VAL A 49 10.14 -1.54 -18.07
CA VAL A 49 11.10 -1.51 -16.97
C VAL A 49 10.35 -1.98 -15.73
N ASN A 50 10.82 -3.07 -15.12
CA ASN A 50 10.32 -3.48 -13.81
C ASN A 50 10.48 -2.28 -12.87
N LEU A 51 9.40 -1.89 -12.19
CA LEU A 51 9.49 -0.89 -11.14
C LEU A 51 10.60 -1.30 -10.17
N PRO A 52 11.41 -0.35 -9.67
CA PRO A 52 12.44 -0.67 -8.70
C PRO A 52 11.80 -1.43 -7.55
N LYS A 53 12.33 -2.62 -7.26
CA LYS A 53 11.95 -3.37 -6.06
C LYS A 53 12.54 -2.59 -4.89
N VAL A 54 11.74 -1.73 -4.28
CA VAL A 54 12.06 -1.17 -2.97
C VAL A 54 11.92 -2.35 -2.01
N GLU A 55 13.04 -2.77 -1.43
CA GLU A 55 13.06 -3.79 -0.38
C GLU A 55 12.08 -3.36 0.73
N GLU A 56 11.13 -4.26 1.02
CA GLU A 56 10.22 -4.23 2.17
C GLU A 56 9.10 -3.16 2.19
N SER A 57 8.17 -3.22 1.24
CA SER A 57 6.89 -2.48 1.37
C SER A 57 5.86 -3.16 2.29
N THR A 58 6.12 -4.38 2.77
CA THR A 58 5.17 -5.15 3.57
C THR A 58 5.75 -5.45 4.94
N HIS A 59 5.17 -4.84 5.97
CA HIS A 59 5.53 -5.08 7.35
C HIS A 59 4.52 -6.02 8.00
N LEU A 60 4.99 -7.06 8.67
CA LEU A 60 4.18 -7.82 9.62
C LEU A 60 4.32 -7.16 10.98
N VAL A 61 3.26 -6.48 11.40
CA VAL A 61 3.31 -5.61 12.57
C VAL A 61 2.68 -6.30 13.77
N ALA A 62 3.42 -6.40 14.87
CA ALA A 62 2.92 -6.95 16.12
C ALA A 62 2.68 -5.85 17.15
N LYS A 63 1.84 -6.12 18.15
CA LYS A 63 1.85 -5.29 19.37
C LYS A 63 3.14 -5.57 20.13
N TYR A 64 3.71 -4.53 20.74
CA TYR A 64 4.93 -4.71 21.51
C TYR A 64 4.74 -5.66 22.70
N HIS A 65 5.71 -6.56 22.85
CA HIS A 65 5.91 -7.41 24.02
C HIS A 65 7.40 -7.73 24.11
N GLU A 66 7.98 -7.66 25.30
CA GLU A 66 9.44 -7.82 25.53
C GLU A 66 9.97 -9.14 24.93
N SER A 67 9.21 -10.23 25.05
CA SER A 67 9.62 -11.54 24.51
C SER A 67 9.68 -11.63 22.98
N LEU A 68 9.22 -10.60 22.26
CA LEU A 68 9.16 -10.56 20.80
C LEU A 68 10.23 -9.65 20.19
N GLU A 69 11.02 -8.97 21.01
CA GLU A 69 11.96 -7.94 20.57
C GLU A 69 12.98 -8.45 19.55
N GLU A 70 13.49 -9.67 19.74
CA GLU A 70 14.46 -10.29 18.82
C GLU A 70 13.82 -10.76 17.51
N ASP A 71 12.56 -11.23 17.55
CA ASP A 71 11.90 -11.93 16.43
C ASP A 71 11.04 -11.01 15.55
N VAL A 72 10.70 -9.80 16.02
CA VAL A 72 9.79 -8.89 15.34
C VAL A 72 10.53 -7.65 14.87
N PHE A 73 10.35 -7.31 13.59
CA PHE A 73 10.95 -6.14 12.95
C PHE A 73 10.04 -4.91 12.96
N ALA A 74 8.73 -5.09 13.14
CA ALA A 74 7.77 -3.99 13.16
C ALA A 74 6.79 -4.06 14.34
N PHE A 75 6.69 -2.96 15.09
CA PHE A 75 5.82 -2.87 16.27
C PHE A 75 4.78 -1.76 16.14
N ILE A 76 3.58 -2.01 16.67
CA ILE A 76 2.63 -0.96 17.05
C ILE A 76 2.86 -0.63 18.51
N LEU A 77 3.07 0.65 18.80
CA LEU A 77 3.27 1.20 20.13
C LEU A 77 2.09 2.09 20.54
N ASP A 78 1.51 1.77 21.69
CA ASP A 78 0.53 2.61 22.38
C ASP A 78 1.16 3.38 23.56
N GLN A 79 2.37 3.00 23.97
CA GLN A 79 3.14 3.61 25.06
C GLN A 79 4.64 3.65 24.71
N ASN A 80 5.41 4.50 25.38
CA ASN A 80 6.84 4.59 25.13
C ASN A 80 7.54 3.29 25.58
N VAL A 81 8.47 2.83 24.76
CA VAL A 81 9.29 1.65 25.01
C VAL A 81 10.73 2.05 24.74
N ASP A 82 11.57 1.93 25.76
CA ASP A 82 12.99 2.24 25.65
C ASP A 82 13.73 1.06 24.98
N ASN A 83 14.88 1.37 24.37
CA ASN A 83 15.84 0.38 23.82
C ASN A 83 15.36 -0.47 22.63
N LEU A 84 14.29 -0.10 21.93
CA LEU A 84 14.07 -0.62 20.59
C LEU A 84 15.16 -0.08 19.64
N GLU A 85 15.81 -0.97 18.90
CA GLU A 85 16.85 -0.66 17.92
C GLU A 85 16.57 -1.41 16.61
N GLU A 86 16.79 -0.73 15.49
CA GLU A 86 16.61 -1.24 14.13
C GLU A 86 15.18 -1.76 13.86
N LYS A 87 14.15 -1.04 14.35
CA LYS A 87 12.74 -1.41 14.21
C LYS A 87 11.94 -0.42 13.36
N THR A 88 10.89 -0.95 12.73
CA THR A 88 9.81 -0.13 12.17
C THR A 88 8.70 0.07 13.21
N ILE A 89 8.48 1.31 13.61
CA ILE A 89 7.61 1.70 14.71
C ILE A 89 6.36 2.42 14.16
N PHE A 90 5.20 1.85 14.48
CA PHE A 90 3.89 2.44 14.21
C PHE A 90 3.31 3.02 15.51
N VAL A 91 3.23 4.34 15.60
CA VAL A 91 2.74 5.06 16.78
C VAL A 91 1.22 5.20 16.70
N ASN A 92 0.50 4.56 17.62
CA ASN A 92 -0.96 4.50 17.63
C ASN A 92 -1.62 5.27 18.79
N ASN A 93 -0.83 6.00 19.58
CA ASN A 93 -1.30 6.82 20.67
C ASN A 93 -0.91 8.30 20.49
N LYS A 94 -1.87 9.22 20.67
CA LYS A 94 -1.69 10.67 20.47
C LYS A 94 -0.65 11.25 21.43
N ASP A 95 -0.75 10.92 22.71
CA ASP A 95 0.18 11.40 23.72
C ASP A 95 1.60 10.88 23.45
N LEU A 96 1.72 9.61 23.06
CA LEU A 96 3.01 9.04 22.67
C LEU A 96 3.61 9.77 21.47
N ALA A 97 2.81 10.05 20.43
CA ALA A 97 3.29 10.75 19.24
C ALA A 97 3.91 12.12 19.58
N GLY A 98 3.36 12.82 20.57
CA GLY A 98 3.91 14.09 21.05
C GLY A 98 5.23 13.97 21.82
N HIS A 99 5.44 12.87 22.55
CA HIS A 99 6.61 12.70 23.43
C HIS A 99 7.73 11.84 22.83
N ILE A 100 7.43 11.01 21.85
CA ILE A 100 8.42 10.15 21.22
C ILE A 100 9.40 10.98 20.39
N SER A 101 10.67 10.60 20.49
CA SER A 101 11.78 11.18 19.74
C SER A 101 12.33 10.11 18.79
N PRO A 102 12.17 10.28 17.46
CA PRO A 102 12.71 9.35 16.49
C PRO A 102 14.22 9.17 16.65
N LYS A 103 14.68 7.92 16.65
CA LYS A 103 16.09 7.56 16.49
C LYS A 103 16.44 7.47 15.00
N GLU A 104 17.67 7.80 14.63
CA GLU A 104 18.13 7.80 13.21
C GLU A 104 18.11 6.40 12.57
N GLU A 105 18.23 5.35 13.38
CA GLU A 105 18.30 3.94 12.94
C GLU A 105 16.91 3.31 12.73
N ASP A 106 15.86 3.92 13.27
CA ASP A 106 14.49 3.38 13.29
C ASP A 106 13.57 4.11 12.30
N GLN A 107 12.55 3.40 11.83
CA GLN A 107 11.55 3.97 10.94
C GLN A 107 10.25 4.25 11.69
N TYR A 108 9.79 5.51 11.70
CA TYR A 108 8.56 5.87 12.43
C TYR A 108 7.41 6.23 11.49
N PHE A 109 6.23 5.69 11.80
CA PHE A 109 4.97 5.95 11.14
C PHE A 109 3.92 6.33 12.18
N SER A 110 3.26 7.46 11.99
CA SER A 110 2.12 7.87 12.83
C SER A 110 0.83 7.25 12.30
N LEU A 111 0.12 6.53 13.16
CA LEU A 111 -1.24 6.03 12.92
C LEU A 111 -2.31 6.97 13.49
N ILE A 112 -1.95 8.24 13.74
CA ILE A 112 -2.84 9.23 14.35
C ILE A 112 -3.64 9.98 13.31
N ASP A 113 -4.96 9.96 13.50
CA ASP A 113 -5.90 10.76 12.73
C ASP A 113 -6.06 12.16 13.32
N VAL A 114 -5.92 13.17 12.46
CA VAL A 114 -6.02 14.59 12.83
C VAL A 114 -7.44 15.13 12.75
N PHE A 115 -8.40 14.36 12.25
CA PHE A 115 -9.80 14.77 12.22
C PHE A 115 -10.45 14.56 13.59
N ASN A 116 -11.10 15.60 14.10
CA ASN A 116 -11.91 15.52 15.31
C ASN A 116 -13.25 14.87 14.97
N GLU A 117 -13.54 13.71 15.57
CA GLU A 117 -14.77 12.95 15.31
C GLU A 117 -16.05 13.67 15.73
N ASN A 118 -15.97 14.54 16.75
CA ASN A 118 -17.15 15.26 17.25
C ASN A 118 -17.48 16.50 16.42
N GLU A 119 -16.46 17.18 15.90
CA GLU A 119 -16.60 18.46 15.20
C GLU A 119 -16.52 18.31 13.68
N GLY A 120 -15.97 17.19 13.19
CA GLY A 120 -15.76 16.96 11.76
C GLY A 120 -14.74 17.91 11.13
N MET A 121 -13.84 18.49 11.94
CA MET A 121 -12.81 19.43 11.50
C MET A 121 -11.40 18.89 11.78
N ILE A 122 -10.43 19.41 11.03
CA ILE A 122 -9.01 19.12 11.25
C ILE A 122 -8.54 19.82 12.54
N ASP A 123 -7.93 19.06 13.44
CA ASP A 123 -7.17 19.57 14.58
C ASP A 123 -5.82 20.08 14.08
N ASP A 124 -5.76 21.39 13.78
CA ASP A 124 -4.57 22.02 13.22
C ASP A 124 -3.37 22.02 14.19
N GLN A 125 -3.62 22.05 15.50
CA GLN A 125 -2.56 21.98 16.49
C GLN A 125 -1.90 20.60 16.44
N LEU A 126 -2.71 19.54 16.48
CA LEU A 126 -2.22 18.16 16.38
C LEU A 126 -1.52 17.91 15.04
N ALA A 127 -2.07 18.40 13.93
CA ALA A 127 -1.45 18.24 12.61
C ALA A 127 -0.05 18.88 12.56
N LYS A 128 0.11 20.11 13.08
CA LYS A 128 1.42 20.79 13.13
C LYS A 128 2.41 20.07 14.03
N GLU A 129 1.96 19.59 15.19
CA GLU A 129 2.79 18.80 16.10
C GLU A 129 3.31 17.55 15.41
N LEU A 130 2.42 16.77 14.79
CA LEU A 130 2.79 15.55 14.06
C LEU A 130 3.72 15.85 12.89
N LEU A 131 3.48 16.91 12.10
CA LEU A 131 4.33 17.29 10.97
C LEU A 131 5.72 17.77 11.37
N SER A 132 5.91 18.21 12.62
CA SER A 132 7.22 18.58 13.15
C SER A 132 8.09 17.37 13.51
N LYS A 133 7.49 16.17 13.62
CA LYS A 133 8.19 14.93 13.93
C LYS A 133 8.90 14.39 12.69
N ASP A 134 10.06 13.79 12.88
CA ASP A 134 10.80 13.09 11.84
C ASP A 134 10.24 11.68 11.61
N PHE A 135 8.98 11.63 11.18
CA PHE A 135 8.31 10.40 10.79
C PHE A 135 8.34 10.28 9.27
N ILE A 136 8.43 9.04 8.77
CA ILE A 136 8.29 8.75 7.34
C ILE A 136 6.91 9.20 6.87
N ARG A 137 5.87 8.87 7.65
CA ARG A 137 4.49 9.36 7.47
C ARG A 137 3.97 9.92 8.79
N ASN A 138 3.51 11.18 8.75
CA ASN A 138 3.18 11.96 9.94
C ASN A 138 1.69 11.88 10.30
N ILE A 139 0.81 11.72 9.31
CA ILE A 139 -0.64 11.78 9.50
C ILE A 139 -1.29 10.54 8.94
N CYS A 140 -2.16 9.92 9.74
CA CYS A 140 -2.97 8.80 9.31
C CYS A 140 -4.35 9.29 8.87
N VAL A 141 -4.78 8.86 7.68
CA VAL A 141 -6.19 8.88 7.29
C VAL A 141 -6.77 7.55 7.75
N ASP A 142 -7.33 7.52 8.96
CA ASP A 142 -7.99 6.34 9.49
C ASP A 142 -9.47 6.34 9.12
N VAL A 143 -9.87 5.27 8.46
CA VAL A 143 -11.26 4.99 8.09
C VAL A 143 -11.70 3.60 8.54
N SER A 144 -10.83 2.86 9.25
CA SER A 144 -11.10 1.49 9.69
C SER A 144 -12.34 1.38 10.59
N LEU A 145 -12.60 2.40 11.42
CA LEU A 145 -13.78 2.45 12.27
C LEU A 145 -15.09 2.43 11.47
N HIS A 146 -15.12 3.05 10.29
CA HIS A 146 -16.34 3.15 9.49
C HIS A 146 -16.82 1.78 9.02
N GLN A 147 -15.92 0.97 8.46
CA GLN A 147 -16.29 -0.39 8.04
C GLN A 147 -16.59 -1.29 9.24
N ASN A 148 -15.85 -1.14 10.35
CA ASN A 148 -16.16 -1.85 11.59
C ASN A 148 -17.54 -1.45 12.17
N ALA A 149 -18.03 -0.25 11.86
CA ALA A 149 -19.37 0.23 12.19
C ALA A 149 -20.44 -0.09 11.12
N GLY A 150 -20.09 -0.87 10.08
CA GLY A 150 -21.02 -1.35 9.05
C GLY A 150 -21.01 -0.58 7.73
N ALA A 151 -20.07 0.36 7.54
CA ALA A 151 -19.89 1.00 6.24
C ALA A 151 -19.39 0.02 5.18
N ALA A 152 -19.90 0.15 3.95
CA ALA A 152 -19.40 -0.58 2.80
C ALA A 152 -18.03 -0.04 2.34
N ILE A 153 -17.25 -0.86 1.64
CA ILE A 153 -15.88 -0.49 1.25
C ILE A 153 -15.80 0.76 0.36
N TYR A 154 -16.81 1.00 -0.50
CA TYR A 154 -16.86 2.22 -1.31
C TYR A 154 -17.14 3.47 -0.45
N GLN A 155 -17.83 3.32 0.68
CA GLN A 155 -18.01 4.41 1.64
C GLN A 155 -16.71 4.69 2.37
N GLN A 156 -16.01 3.64 2.82
CA GLN A 156 -14.68 3.76 3.42
C GLN A 156 -13.70 4.48 2.49
N LEU A 157 -13.67 4.10 1.20
CA LEU A 157 -12.86 4.76 0.18
C LEU A 157 -13.27 6.22 -0.05
N GLY A 158 -14.57 6.48 -0.18
CA GLY A 158 -15.10 7.83 -0.36
C GLY A 158 -14.71 8.78 0.79
N ILE A 159 -14.81 8.29 2.03
CA ILE A 159 -14.43 9.05 3.24
C ILE A 159 -12.91 9.27 3.27
N ALA A 160 -12.10 8.27 2.95
CA ALA A 160 -10.65 8.41 2.90
C ALA A 160 -10.22 9.48 1.87
N LEU A 161 -10.84 9.48 0.68
CA LEU A 161 -10.58 10.47 -0.36
C LEU A 161 -11.04 11.87 0.05
N ALA A 162 -12.20 11.99 0.70
CA ALA A 162 -12.71 13.27 1.20
C ALA A 162 -11.77 13.88 2.26
N LYS A 163 -11.38 13.09 3.26
CA LYS A 163 -10.41 13.52 4.30
C LYS A 163 -9.07 13.93 3.67
N THR A 164 -8.58 13.15 2.71
CA THR A 164 -7.34 13.48 1.97
C THR A 164 -7.45 14.80 1.22
N LYS A 165 -8.58 15.02 0.52
CA LYS A 165 -8.85 16.26 -0.20
C LYS A 165 -8.83 17.46 0.74
N GLU A 166 -9.47 17.36 1.90
CA GLU A 166 -9.47 18.43 2.91
C GLU A 166 -8.06 18.74 3.43
N LEU A 167 -7.26 17.71 3.72
CA LEU A 167 -5.86 17.91 4.10
C LEU A 167 -5.05 18.61 3.01
N VAL A 168 -5.26 18.27 1.75
CA VAL A 168 -4.60 18.93 0.60
C VAL A 168 -5.05 20.38 0.44
N GLU A 169 -6.33 20.69 0.65
CA GLU A 169 -6.81 22.08 0.58
C GLU A 169 -6.25 22.95 1.70
N VAL A 170 -6.04 22.39 2.90
CA VAL A 170 -5.51 23.13 4.05
C VAL A 170 -3.99 23.25 4.03
N TYR A 171 -3.27 22.15 3.75
CA TYR A 171 -1.80 22.09 3.88
C TYR A 171 -1.05 22.07 2.54
N GLY A 172 -1.77 22.04 1.42
CA GLY A 172 -1.19 21.95 0.08
C GLY A 172 -0.85 20.52 -0.35
N PRO A 173 -0.46 20.32 -1.62
CA PRO A 173 -0.26 18.99 -2.21
C PRO A 173 0.91 18.21 -1.61
N GLU A 174 1.90 18.89 -1.02
CA GLU A 174 3.08 18.27 -0.40
C GLU A 174 2.70 17.35 0.79
N ILE A 175 1.54 17.57 1.40
CA ILE A 175 1.03 16.75 2.50
C ILE A 175 0.85 15.28 2.09
N LEU A 176 0.61 14.99 0.81
CA LEU A 176 0.38 13.64 0.29
C LEU A 176 1.54 12.69 0.61
N ASN A 177 2.78 13.20 0.59
CA ASN A 177 3.98 12.43 0.93
C ASN A 177 4.09 12.12 2.43
N LYS A 178 3.28 12.79 3.27
CA LYS A 178 3.23 12.61 4.72
C LYS A 178 2.06 11.75 5.19
N LEU A 179 1.18 11.30 4.29
CA LEU A 179 0.00 10.53 4.65
C LEU A 179 0.26 9.02 4.68
N ILE A 180 -0.34 8.33 5.64
CA ILE A 180 -0.55 6.88 5.65
C ILE A 180 -2.05 6.60 5.73
N PHE A 181 -2.52 5.50 5.14
CA PHE A 181 -3.93 5.13 5.13
C PHE A 181 -4.16 3.90 5.99
N ARG A 182 -5.11 3.98 6.92
CA ARG A 182 -5.57 2.83 7.71
C ARG A 182 -6.98 2.46 7.30
N ILE A 183 -7.10 1.28 6.72
CA ILE A 183 -8.29 0.78 6.04
C ILE A 183 -8.62 -0.57 6.66
N ALA A 184 -9.90 -0.82 6.97
CA ALA A 184 -10.33 -2.16 7.37
C ALA A 184 -10.52 -3.04 6.14
N VAL A 185 -10.28 -4.34 6.30
CA VAL A 185 -10.47 -5.33 5.24
C VAL A 185 -11.40 -6.41 5.77
N GLY A 186 -12.47 -6.68 5.02
CA GLY A 186 -13.48 -7.69 5.39
C GLY A 186 -13.21 -9.05 4.75
N GLY A 187 -14.15 -9.99 4.92
CA GLY A 187 -14.06 -11.32 4.30
C GLY A 187 -14.31 -11.36 2.79
N ASN A 188 -14.63 -10.23 2.15
CA ASN A 188 -14.81 -10.17 0.71
C ASN A 188 -13.44 -10.01 0.02
N TYR A 189 -12.83 -11.13 -0.36
CA TYR A 189 -11.46 -11.15 -0.88
C TYR A 189 -11.22 -10.25 -2.11
N PHE A 190 -12.21 -10.12 -2.99
CA PHE A 190 -12.08 -9.36 -4.24
C PHE A 190 -12.48 -7.89 -4.13
N PHE A 191 -12.99 -7.45 -2.98
CA PHE A 191 -13.65 -6.16 -2.85
C PHE A 191 -13.13 -5.37 -1.66
#